data_AF-A0A9W6RQU3-F1
#
_entry.id   AF-A0A9W6RQU3-F1
#
_cell.length_a   1.000
_cell.length_b   1.000
_cell.length_c   1.000
_cell.angle_alpha   90.00
_cell.angle_beta   90.00
_cell.angle_gamma   90.00
#
_symmetry.space_group_name_H-M   'P 1'
#
loop_
_entity.id
_entity.type
_entity.pdbx_description
1 polymer ?
#
loop_
_entity_poly.entity_id
_entity_poly.type
_entity_poly.pdbx_seq_one_letter_code
_entity_poly.pdbx_strand_id
1 'polypeptide(L)'
;MTRFSQAVGWLALLVFVPPAVGYVVVLLVSRPRPPVAFASWYGVLVLVWFLAALPVVALLWVIPPLPRALVAAVVVYLVLLVVPLASGPARYPLHVIRCGHLPVVGTTFAAGYTYRAPDSPAYAVTPLDDRFFCSREEATAAGFHESTS
;
A
#
# COMPACT_ATOMS: atom_id res chain seq x y z
N MET A 1 1.54 33.33 -8.44
CA MET A 1 2.35 32.10 -8.56
C MET A 1 2.66 31.43 -7.22
N THR A 2 2.92 32.16 -6.13
CA THR A 2 3.28 31.60 -4.81
C THR A 2 2.25 30.69 -4.14
N ARG A 3 0.94 30.95 -4.32
CA ARG A 3 -0.12 30.08 -3.76
C ARG A 3 -0.25 28.73 -4.45
N PHE A 4 0.12 28.63 -5.73
CA PHE A 4 0.04 27.39 -6.49
C PHE A 4 1.17 26.44 -6.11
N SER A 5 2.40 26.94 -6.06
CA SER A 5 3.57 26.16 -5.62
C SER A 5 3.42 25.69 -4.17
N GLN A 6 2.83 26.51 -3.30
CA GLN A 6 2.56 26.11 -1.91
C GLN A 6 1.50 25.00 -1.80
N ALA A 7 0.41 25.07 -2.59
CA ALA A 7 -0.61 24.03 -2.61
C ALA A 7 -0.07 22.70 -3.19
N VAL A 8 0.74 22.76 -4.24
CA VAL A 8 1.41 21.58 -4.82
C VAL A 8 2.41 20.98 -3.82
N GLY A 9 3.14 21.83 -3.08
CA GLY A 9 4.05 21.38 -2.02
C GLY A 9 3.35 20.63 -0.90
N TRP A 10 2.23 21.15 -0.39
CA TRP A 10 1.43 20.46 0.64
C TRP A 10 0.81 19.16 0.14
N LEU A 11 0.35 19.13 -1.12
CA LEU A 11 -0.20 17.93 -1.72
C LEU A 11 0.88 16.86 -1.92
N ALA A 12 2.06 17.24 -2.39
CA ALA A 12 3.20 16.33 -2.44
C ALA A 12 3.53 15.78 -1.05
N LEU A 13 3.57 16.64 -0.02
CA LEU A 13 3.86 16.21 1.34
C LEU A 13 2.82 15.21 1.87
N LEU A 14 1.52 15.47 1.67
CA LEU A 14 0.44 14.56 2.06
C LEU A 14 0.42 13.25 1.27
N VAL A 15 0.83 13.27 0.00
CA VAL A 15 0.86 12.07 -0.84
C VAL A 15 2.11 11.23 -0.58
N PHE A 16 3.26 11.84 -0.29
CA PHE A 16 4.53 11.13 -0.13
C PHE A 16 4.86 10.76 1.31
N VAL A 17 4.45 11.55 2.32
CA VAL A 17 4.81 11.28 3.72
C VAL A 17 4.17 10.00 4.27
N PRO A 18 2.84 9.77 4.17
CA PRO A 18 2.23 8.54 4.67
C PRO A 18 2.83 7.26 4.06
N PRO A 19 3.03 7.16 2.72
CA PRO A 19 3.66 5.98 2.17
C PRO A 19 5.14 5.86 2.51
N ALA A 20 5.87 6.97 2.64
CA ALA A 20 7.24 6.94 3.12
C ALA A 20 7.33 6.39 4.56
N VAL A 21 6.41 6.78 5.44
CA VAL A 21 6.34 6.23 6.81
C VAL A 21 6.04 4.73 6.77
N GLY A 22 5.06 4.30 5.97
CA GLY A 22 4.75 2.87 5.78
C GLY A 22 5.95 2.07 5.28
N TYR A 23 6.69 2.63 4.32
CA TYR A 23 7.92 2.04 3.79
C TYR A 23 9.02 1.93 4.86
N VAL A 24 9.23 2.98 5.66
CA VAL A 24 10.22 2.96 6.75
C VAL A 24 9.86 1.91 7.80
N VAL A 25 8.59 1.78 8.18
CA VAL A 25 8.14 0.73 9.11
C VAL A 25 8.46 -0.66 8.56
N VAL A 26 8.17 -0.91 7.28
CA VAL A 26 8.53 -2.18 6.63
C VAL A 26 10.04 -2.40 6.66
N LEU A 27 10.86 -1.40 6.32
CA LEU A 27 12.32 -1.53 6.36
C LEU A 27 12.85 -1.83 7.76
N LEU A 28 12.26 -1.24 8.80
CA LEU A 28 12.68 -1.46 10.19
C LEU A 28 12.36 -2.88 10.65
N VAL A 29 11.19 -3.41 10.31
CA VAL A 29 10.77 -4.76 10.71
C VAL A 29 11.38 -5.85 9.83
N SER A 30 11.67 -5.56 8.55
CA SER A 30 12.19 -6.54 7.58
C SER A 30 13.71 -6.75 7.64
N ARG A 31 14.42 -6.24 8.65
CA ARG A 31 15.88 -6.46 8.74
C ARG A 31 16.16 -7.94 9.01
N PRO A 32 17.00 -8.63 8.21
CA PRO A 32 18.04 -8.07 7.32
C PRO A 32 17.74 -8.05 5.80
N ARG A 33 16.58 -8.54 5.32
CA ARG A 33 16.26 -8.60 3.88
C ARG A 33 14.93 -7.90 3.58
N PRO A 34 14.94 -6.60 3.25
CA PRO A 34 13.74 -5.99 2.71
C PRO A 34 13.41 -6.63 1.36
N PRO A 35 12.16 -7.09 1.13
CA PRO A 35 11.80 -7.70 -0.14
C PRO A 35 11.91 -6.64 -1.24
N VAL A 36 12.92 -6.74 -2.10
CA VAL A 36 13.17 -5.79 -3.21
C VAL A 36 11.93 -5.66 -4.11
N ALA A 37 11.19 -6.75 -4.27
CA ALA A 37 9.91 -6.80 -4.97
C ALA A 37 8.82 -5.95 -4.30
N PHE A 38 8.79 -5.86 -2.97
CA PHE A 38 7.85 -4.97 -2.27
C PHE A 38 8.19 -3.51 -2.56
N ALA A 39 9.47 -3.12 -2.48
CA ALA A 39 9.90 -1.75 -2.72
C ALA A 39 9.56 -1.28 -4.15
N SER A 40 9.78 -2.14 -5.16
CA SER A 40 9.46 -1.81 -6.55
C SER A 40 7.95 -1.65 -6.77
N TRP A 41 7.14 -2.62 -6.32
CA TRP A 41 5.69 -2.56 -6.47
C TRP A 41 5.06 -1.41 -5.68
N TYR A 42 5.58 -1.13 -4.48
CA TYR A 42 5.13 -0.02 -3.67
C TYR A 42 5.43 1.33 -4.35
N GLY A 43 6.62 1.47 -4.94
CA GLY A 43 6.98 2.65 -5.73
C GLY A 43 6.06 2.87 -6.94
N VAL A 44 5.72 1.79 -7.67
CA VAL A 44 4.76 1.84 -8.79
C VAL A 44 3.38 2.30 -8.30
N LEU A 45 2.89 1.77 -7.18
CA LEU A 45 1.61 2.17 -6.58
C LEU A 45 1.59 3.66 -6.21
N VAL A 46 2.66 4.15 -5.56
CA VAL A 46 2.79 5.57 -5.20
C VAL A 46 2.80 6.45 -6.47
N LEU A 47 3.51 6.04 -7.52
CA LEU A 47 3.54 6.76 -8.79
C LEU A 47 2.16 6.83 -9.46
N VAL A 48 1.46 5.70 -9.54
CA VAL A 48 0.09 5.63 -10.10
C VAL A 48 -0.85 6.54 -9.32
N TRP A 49 -0.77 6.52 -7.99
CA TRP A 49 -1.57 7.41 -7.13
C TRP A 49 -1.25 8.88 -7.35
N PHE A 50 0.03 9.24 -7.47
CA PHE A 50 0.45 10.60 -7.78
C PHE A 50 -0.13 11.07 -9.13
N LEU A 51 -0.02 10.24 -10.17
CA LEU A 51 -0.57 10.56 -11.49
C LEU A 51 -2.10 10.67 -11.48
N ALA A 52 -2.80 9.81 -10.73
CA ALA A 52 -4.25 9.87 -10.58
C ALA A 52 -4.72 11.11 -9.78
N ALA A 53 -3.90 11.63 -8.87
CA ALA A 53 -4.22 12.84 -8.11
C ALA A 53 -4.12 14.13 -8.94
N LEU A 54 -3.26 14.18 -9.96
CA LEU A 54 -3.09 15.35 -10.84
C LEU A 54 -4.40 15.86 -11.49
N PRO A 55 -5.22 15.03 -12.16
CA PRO A 55 -6.48 15.49 -12.75
C PRO A 55 -7.50 15.93 -11.70
N VAL A 56 -7.51 15.32 -10.50
CA VAL A 56 -8.37 15.77 -9.39
C VAL A 56 -7.99 17.18 -8.96
N VAL A 57 -6.69 17.45 -8.80
CA VAL A 57 -6.19 18.78 -8.43
C VAL A 57 -6.48 19.80 -9.53
N ALA A 58 -6.34 19.41 -10.80
CA ALA A 58 -6.69 20.25 -11.94
C ALA A 58 -8.20 20.56 -11.97
N LEU A 59 -9.06 19.57 -11.69
CA LEU A 59 -10.51 19.75 -11.63
C LEU A 59 -10.93 20.67 -10.47
N LEU A 60 -10.32 20.49 -9.30
CA LEU A 60 -10.51 21.40 -8.15
C LEU A 60 -10.16 22.85 -8.50
N TRP A 61 -9.28 23.08 -9.47
CA TRP A 61 -8.91 24.42 -9.93
C TRP A 61 -10.00 25.18 -10.69
N VAL A 62 -10.92 24.47 -11.33
CA VAL A 62 -12.05 25.05 -12.07
C VAL A 62 -13.21 25.42 -11.14
N ILE A 63 -13.23 24.86 -9.92
CA ILE A 63 -14.35 24.96 -8.98
C ILE A 63 -14.21 26.21 -8.09
N PRO A 64 -15.31 26.97 -7.83
CA PRO A 64 -15.31 28.11 -6.90
C PRO A 64 -14.87 27.70 -5.47
N PRO A 65 -14.35 28.63 -4.66
CA PRO A 65 -13.56 28.30 -3.45
C PRO A 65 -14.35 27.55 -2.36
N LEU A 66 -15.65 27.81 -2.21
CA LEU A 66 -16.51 27.17 -1.22
C LEU A 66 -16.71 25.66 -1.47
N PRO A 67 -17.21 25.21 -2.64
CA PRO A 67 -17.35 23.79 -2.93
C PRO A 67 -16.00 23.06 -3.09
N ARG A 68 -14.94 23.78 -3.44
CA ARG A 68 -13.61 23.21 -3.66
C ARG A 68 -13.01 22.57 -2.40
N ALA A 69 -13.13 23.22 -1.24
CA ALA A 69 -12.61 22.69 0.01
C ALA A 69 -13.36 21.42 0.43
N LEU A 70 -14.69 21.40 0.26
CA LEU A 70 -15.52 20.24 0.55
C LEU A 70 -15.18 19.06 -0.35
N VAL A 71 -15.09 19.27 -1.67
CA VAL A 71 -14.74 18.21 -2.63
C VAL A 71 -13.33 17.68 -2.35
N ALA A 72 -12.36 18.55 -2.07
CA ALA A 72 -11.01 18.12 -1.72
C ALA A 72 -11.00 17.26 -0.45
N ALA A 73 -11.71 17.65 0.60
CA ALA A 73 -11.81 16.89 1.84
C ALA A 73 -12.47 15.52 1.62
N VAL A 74 -13.55 15.46 0.84
CA VAL A 74 -14.24 14.19 0.50
C VAL A 74 -13.32 13.28 -0.32
N VAL A 75 -12.62 13.81 -1.32
CA VAL A 75 -11.70 12.99 -2.13
C VAL A 75 -10.54 12.48 -1.26
N VAL A 76 -9.92 13.32 -0.45
CA VAL A 76 -8.85 12.88 0.48
C VAL A 76 -9.36 11.81 1.44
N TYR A 77 -10.56 11.98 1.99
CA TYR A 77 -11.18 10.98 2.86
C TYR A 77 -11.42 9.66 2.13
N LEU A 78 -12.00 9.69 0.93
CA LEU A 78 -12.24 8.48 0.13
C LEU A 78 -10.93 7.79 -0.25
N VAL A 79 -9.88 8.55 -0.58
CA VAL A 79 -8.56 8.00 -0.89
C VAL A 79 -7.95 7.34 0.35
N LEU A 80 -7.93 8.03 1.50
CA LEU A 80 -7.43 7.47 2.75
C LEU A 80 -8.22 6.22 3.20
N LEU A 81 -9.51 6.15 2.89
CA LEU A 81 -10.34 4.99 3.18
C LEU A 81 -10.05 3.84 2.20
N VAL A 82 -10.04 4.11 0.89
CA VAL A 82 -10.00 3.08 -0.15
C VAL A 82 -8.58 2.54 -0.37
N VAL A 83 -7.53 3.36 -0.35
CA VAL A 83 -6.14 2.94 -0.61
C VAL A 83 -5.68 1.78 0.27
N PRO A 84 -5.76 1.85 1.62
CA PRO A 84 -5.32 0.75 2.49
C PRO A 84 -6.18 -0.51 2.33
N LEU A 85 -7.43 -0.35 1.89
CA LEU A 85 -8.37 -1.45 1.69
C LEU A 85 -8.27 -2.08 0.30
N ALA A 86 -7.77 -1.37 -0.71
CA ALA A 86 -7.85 -1.80 -2.11
C ALA A 86 -6.69 -2.70 -2.57
N SER A 87 -5.52 -2.67 -1.91
CA SER A 87 -4.35 -3.39 -2.39
C SER A 87 -3.64 -4.21 -1.31
N GLY A 88 -3.22 -5.42 -1.68
CA GLY A 88 -2.33 -6.28 -0.91
C GLY A 88 -1.17 -5.55 -0.24
N PRO A 89 -0.31 -4.83 -1.00
CA PRO A 89 0.84 -4.11 -0.44
C PRO A 89 0.47 -2.99 0.53
N ALA A 90 -0.75 -2.43 0.47
CA ALA A 90 -1.18 -1.43 1.44
C ALA A 90 -1.65 -2.07 2.77
N ARG A 91 -2.14 -3.31 2.74
CA ARG A 91 -2.50 -4.10 3.93
C ARG A 91 -1.30 -4.76 4.61
N TYR A 92 -0.21 -4.95 3.87
CA TYR A 92 1.00 -5.62 4.35
C TYR A 92 1.63 -4.94 5.58
N PRO A 93 1.90 -3.61 5.61
CA PRO A 93 2.44 -2.94 6.80
C PRO A 93 1.56 -3.10 8.05
N LEU A 94 0.23 -3.10 7.87
CA LEU A 94 -0.70 -3.31 8.98
C LEU A 94 -0.56 -4.71 9.58
N HIS A 95 -0.34 -5.73 8.75
CA HIS A 95 -0.11 -7.10 9.22
C HIS A 95 1.28 -7.27 9.83
N VAL A 96 2.30 -6.59 9.29
CA VAL A 96 3.63 -6.55 9.92
C VAL A 96 3.55 -6.00 11.35
N ILE A 97 2.81 -4.91 11.57
CA ILE A 97 2.59 -4.34 12.90
C ILE A 97 1.78 -5.30 13.78
N ARG A 98 0.69 -5.87 13.24
CA ARG A 98 -0.19 -6.78 13.99
C ARG A 98 0.50 -8.07 14.43
N CYS A 99 1.32 -8.66 13.55
CA CYS A 99 2.03 -9.91 13.84
C CYS A 99 3.34 -9.66 14.62
N GLY A 100 3.88 -8.43 14.59
CA GLY A 100 5.17 -8.10 15.22
C GLY A 100 6.39 -8.67 14.47
N HIS A 101 6.17 -9.31 13.31
CA HIS A 101 7.18 -9.89 12.44
C HIS A 101 6.65 -9.91 10.99
N LEU A 102 7.47 -10.39 10.05
CA LEU A 102 7.07 -10.55 8.65
C LEU A 102 5.92 -11.58 8.55
N PRO A 103 4.75 -11.21 7.99
CA PRO A 103 3.64 -12.14 7.87
C PRO A 103 3.88 -13.15 6.76
N VAL A 104 3.18 -14.28 6.84
CA VAL A 104 3.02 -15.21 5.73
C VAL A 104 2.12 -14.56 4.67
N VAL A 105 2.58 -14.54 3.42
CA VAL A 105 1.91 -13.82 2.32
C VAL A 105 1.14 -14.83 1.48
N GLY A 106 -0.18 -14.68 1.40
CA GLY A 106 -1.07 -15.56 0.66
C GLY A 106 -1.72 -14.87 -0.54
N THR A 107 -2.01 -15.65 -1.58
CA THR A 107 -2.75 -15.20 -2.76
C THR A 107 -3.83 -16.20 -3.15
N THR A 108 -5.03 -15.71 -3.44
CA THR A 108 -6.08 -16.47 -4.12
C THR A 108 -6.12 -16.19 -5.62
N PHE A 109 -5.12 -15.51 -6.17
CA PHE A 109 -5.06 -15.22 -7.60
C PHE A 109 -5.06 -16.52 -8.41
N ALA A 110 -5.87 -16.53 -9.48
CA ALA A 110 -6.09 -17.71 -10.32
C ALA A 110 -6.48 -18.99 -9.54
N ALA A 111 -7.19 -18.85 -8.42
CA ALA A 111 -7.57 -19.95 -7.53
C ALA A 111 -6.39 -20.81 -7.04
N GLY A 112 -5.19 -20.22 -6.95
CA GLY A 112 -3.99 -20.94 -6.51
C GLY A 112 -3.99 -21.31 -5.03
N TYR A 113 -4.65 -20.51 -4.17
CA TYR A 113 -4.64 -20.67 -2.71
C TYR A 113 -3.25 -21.03 -2.16
N THR A 114 -2.24 -20.25 -2.57
CA THR A 114 -0.85 -20.48 -2.17
C THR A 114 -0.37 -19.44 -1.19
N TYR A 115 0.58 -19.82 -0.33
CA TYR A 115 1.26 -18.91 0.57
C TYR A 115 2.78 -19.01 0.47
N ARG A 116 3.48 -17.94 0.86
CA ARG A 116 4.93 -17.86 0.93
C ARG A 116 5.34 -17.44 2.34
N ALA A 117 6.14 -18.27 2.98
CA ALA A 117 6.67 -18.01 4.31
C ALA A 117 7.84 -17.02 4.27
N PRO A 118 8.06 -16.19 5.31
CA PRO A 118 9.11 -15.18 5.34
C PRO A 118 10.54 -15.71 5.24
N ASP A 119 10.75 -16.99 5.55
CA ASP A 119 12.03 -17.70 5.40
C ASP A 119 12.23 -18.34 4.01
N SER A 120 11.18 -18.38 3.17
CA SER A 120 11.28 -18.89 1.80
C SER A 120 12.11 -17.95 0.90
N PRO A 121 12.98 -18.47 0.02
CA PRO A 121 13.71 -17.65 -0.94
C PRO A 121 12.79 -16.91 -1.93
N ALA A 122 11.56 -17.41 -2.13
CA ALA A 122 10.57 -16.81 -3.01
C ALA A 122 9.66 -15.78 -2.31
N TYR A 123 9.97 -15.41 -1.06
CA TYR A 123 9.21 -14.42 -0.32
C TYR A 123 9.19 -13.07 -1.03
N ALA A 124 8.02 -12.70 -1.55
CA ALA A 124 7.78 -11.41 -2.16
C ALA A 124 6.33 -11.00 -1.93
N VAL A 125 6.12 -9.70 -1.80
CA VAL A 125 4.79 -9.09 -1.71
C VAL A 125 4.53 -8.36 -3.01
N THR A 126 3.42 -8.72 -3.64
CA THR A 126 2.95 -8.22 -4.93
C THR A 126 1.53 -7.68 -4.79
N PRO A 127 1.03 -6.92 -5.77
CA PRO A 127 -0.36 -6.47 -5.77
C PRO A 127 -1.41 -7.60 -5.81
N LEU A 128 -1.00 -8.81 -6.21
CA LEU A 128 -1.86 -9.99 -6.30
C LEU A 128 -2.00 -10.75 -4.97
N ASP A 129 -1.21 -10.38 -3.96
CA ASP A 129 -1.28 -10.98 -2.64
C ASP A 129 -2.41 -10.33 -1.83
N ASP A 130 -3.51 -11.04 -1.66
CA ASP A 130 -4.73 -10.50 -1.05
C ASP A 130 -4.94 -10.92 0.41
N ARG A 131 -4.14 -11.90 0.88
CA ARG A 131 -4.20 -12.46 2.23
C ARG A 131 -2.85 -12.38 2.93
N PHE A 132 -2.90 -12.15 4.24
CA PHE A 132 -1.72 -12.11 5.10
C PHE A 132 -2.06 -12.83 6.40
N PHE A 133 -1.15 -13.68 6.86
CA PHE A 133 -1.32 -14.49 8.06
C PHE A 133 -0.13 -14.27 9.00
N CYS A 134 -0.33 -14.41 10.30
CA CYS A 134 0.78 -14.31 11.26
C CYS A 134 1.54 -15.63 11.40
N SER A 135 1.02 -16.75 10.89
CA SER A 135 1.70 -18.05 11.01
C SER A 135 1.38 -18.97 9.82
N ARG A 136 2.18 -20.03 9.64
CA ARG A 136 1.93 -21.04 8.60
C ARG A 136 0.67 -21.83 8.93
N GLU A 137 0.47 -22.11 10.22
CA GLU A 137 -0.68 -22.82 10.76
C GLU A 137 -1.98 -22.08 10.44
N GLU A 138 -2.00 -20.76 10.58
CA GLU A 138 -3.16 -19.92 10.24
C GLU A 138 -3.46 -19.95 8.73
N ALA A 139 -2.42 -19.92 7.90
CA ALA A 139 -2.57 -20.03 6.44
C ALA A 139 -3.13 -21.41 6.03
N THR A 140 -2.58 -22.49 6.59
CA THR A 140 -3.04 -23.86 6.31
C THR A 140 -4.45 -24.11 6.85
N ALA A 141 -4.80 -23.58 8.02
CA ALA A 141 -6.16 -23.64 8.56
C ALA A 141 -7.16 -22.89 7.66
N ALA A 142 -6.72 -21.84 6.97
CA ALA A 142 -7.50 -21.12 5.97
C ALA A 142 -7.54 -21.81 4.58
N GLY A 143 -6.95 -23.00 4.44
CA GLY A 143 -6.95 -23.78 3.20
C GLY A 143 -5.86 -23.41 2.20
N PHE A 144 -4.80 -22.70 2.63
CA PHE A 144 -3.68 -22.35 1.77
C PHE A 144 -2.56 -23.39 1.85
N HIS A 145 -1.87 -23.60 0.73
CA HIS A 145 -0.70 -24.48 0.63
C HIS A 145 0.58 -23.69 0.36
N GLU A 146 1.72 -24.18 0.84
CA GLU A 146 3.00 -23.49 0.63
C GLU A 146 3.39 -23.53 -0.86
N SER A 147 3.74 -22.38 -1.43
CA SER A 147 4.25 -22.30 -2.80
C SER A 147 5.63 -22.95 -2.88
N THR A 148 5.76 -24.00 -3.68
CA THR A 148 7.02 -24.75 -3.88
C THR A 148 7.96 -24.14 -4.93
N SER A 149 7.70 -22.91 -5.36
CA SER A 149 8.44 -22.19 -6.40
C SER A 149 9.62 -21.39 -5.85
#